data_AF-A0A957UU66-F1
#
_entry.id   AF-A0A957UU66-F1
#
_cell.length_a   1.000
_cell.length_b   1.000
_cell.length_c   1.000
_cell.angle_alpha   90.00
_cell.angle_beta   90.00
_cell.angle_gamma   90.00
#
_symmetry.space_group_name_H-M   'P 1'
#
loop_
_entity.id
_entity.type
_entity.pdbx_description
1 polymer ?
#
loop_
_entity_poly.entity_id
_entity_poly.type
_entity_poly.pdbx_seq_one_letter_code
_entity_poly.pdbx_strand_id
1 'polypeptide(L)'
;TGQAALKFTIYDADTGGNNLWTETYLSVPVNAGNFALKLGSVTPLSASVFDGTGRYLQLSVDLTNTDSNYTDFPRQQFTSVPYAFQADSVSWSGITDMPAGFADGIDDTGSANYENVIIVAKSGGHYTTITDAMNAISPASDNRYLVWVAPGLYEEQVTVKPYVHLKGAGMAVTQISSKASGSHTSSAAATVAMQADSQLSDVEVANISEAQDGVAIYIGSGNSNTRLFNVKALANGAGGDRHDGLFLNGGSATLEHVYAQAS
;
A
#
# COMPACT_ATOMS: atom_id res chain seq x y z
N THR A 1 43.72 -3.02 46.27
CA THR A 1 43.16 -3.51 44.98
C THR A 1 43.53 -4.97 44.81
N GLY A 2 42.61 -5.80 44.36
CA GLY A 2 42.83 -7.22 44.03
C GLY A 2 42.25 -7.54 42.66
N GLN A 3 42.43 -8.78 42.17
CA GLN A 3 41.78 -9.26 40.96
C GLN A 3 40.89 -10.46 41.29
N ALA A 4 39.77 -10.58 40.59
CA ALA A 4 38.84 -11.70 40.72
C ALA A 4 38.27 -12.09 39.36
N ALA A 5 37.84 -13.34 39.22
CA ALA A 5 37.01 -13.76 38.10
C ALA A 5 35.54 -13.54 38.48
N LEU A 6 34.80 -12.86 37.62
CA LEU A 6 33.38 -12.53 37.81
C LEU A 6 32.57 -13.18 36.70
N LYS A 7 31.52 -13.89 37.07
CA LYS A 7 30.59 -14.53 36.14
C LYS A 7 29.18 -14.02 36.39
N PHE A 8 28.53 -13.61 35.32
CA PHE A 8 27.17 -13.08 35.31
C PHE A 8 26.29 -14.03 34.53
N THR A 9 25.19 -14.46 35.14
CA THR A 9 24.22 -15.36 34.51
C THR A 9 22.81 -14.81 34.68
N ILE A 10 22.02 -14.85 33.60
CA ILE A 10 20.61 -14.47 33.63
C ILE A 10 19.75 -15.73 33.62
N TYR A 11 18.85 -15.83 34.59
CA TYR A 11 17.88 -16.91 34.72
C TYR A 11 16.44 -16.42 34.55
N ASP A 12 15.54 -17.36 34.22
CA ASP A 12 14.09 -17.16 34.14
C ASP A 12 13.34 -17.34 35.48
N ALA A 13 14.06 -17.66 36.57
CA ALA A 13 13.47 -17.87 37.90
C ALA A 13 14.39 -17.37 39.03
N ASP A 14 13.81 -17.10 40.21
CA ASP A 14 14.54 -16.62 41.40
C ASP A 14 15.43 -17.71 42.04
N THR A 15 14.99 -18.97 41.96
CA THR A 15 15.78 -20.16 42.29
C THR A 15 15.56 -21.24 41.24
N GLY A 16 16.59 -22.04 40.92
CA GLY A 16 16.53 -22.99 39.81
C GLY A 16 16.49 -22.29 38.44
N GLY A 17 15.57 -22.70 37.57
CA GLY A 17 15.33 -22.07 36.26
C GLY A 17 16.34 -22.42 35.17
N ASN A 18 16.06 -21.97 33.95
CA ASN A 18 16.95 -22.10 32.80
C ASN A 18 17.94 -20.95 32.76
N ASN A 19 19.18 -21.27 32.38
CA ASN A 19 20.17 -20.26 32.03
C ASN A 19 19.85 -19.71 30.64
N LEU A 20 19.56 -18.42 30.56
CA LEU A 20 19.23 -17.73 29.31
C LEU A 20 20.47 -17.07 28.69
N TRP A 21 21.45 -16.71 29.50
CA TRP A 21 22.65 -15.99 29.07
C TRP A 21 23.74 -16.04 30.15
N THR A 22 25.00 -16.19 29.73
CA THR A 22 26.17 -16.16 30.61
C THR A 22 27.32 -15.37 29.99
N GLU A 23 28.01 -14.60 30.82
CA GLU A 23 29.26 -13.92 30.50
C GLU A 23 30.25 -14.04 31.66
N THR A 24 31.51 -14.38 31.35
CA THR A 24 32.59 -14.53 32.32
C THR A 24 33.71 -13.54 32.02
N TYR A 25 34.20 -12.87 33.05
CA TYR A 25 35.34 -11.95 33.01
C TYR A 25 36.43 -12.45 33.94
N LEU A 26 37.65 -12.58 33.43
CA LEU A 26 38.83 -12.92 34.21
C LEU A 26 39.62 -11.65 34.56
N SER A 27 40.35 -11.71 35.68
CA SER A 27 41.29 -10.67 36.11
C SER A 27 40.65 -9.30 36.29
N VAL A 28 39.39 -9.24 36.75
CA VAL A 28 38.66 -7.99 36.97
C VAL A 28 39.29 -7.24 38.14
N PRO A 29 39.75 -5.99 37.97
CA PRO A 29 40.26 -5.19 39.07
C PRO A 29 39.15 -4.85 40.06
N VAL A 30 39.34 -5.24 41.32
CA VAL A 30 38.42 -4.96 42.43
C VAL A 30 39.10 -4.04 43.44
N ASN A 31 38.47 -2.91 43.77
CA ASN A 31 38.98 -1.95 44.75
C ASN A 31 37.99 -1.78 45.91
N ALA A 32 38.36 -2.28 47.09
CA ALA A 32 37.49 -2.28 48.28
C ALA A 32 36.08 -2.84 47.98
N GLY A 33 36.01 -3.91 47.20
CA GLY A 33 34.77 -4.55 46.77
C GLY A 33 34.11 -3.96 45.53
N ASN A 34 34.59 -2.83 45.01
CA ASN A 34 34.00 -2.17 43.84
C ASN A 34 34.65 -2.62 42.54
N PHE A 35 33.85 -2.79 41.50
CA PHE A 35 34.25 -3.06 40.12
C PHE A 35 33.25 -2.38 39.15
N ALA A 36 33.64 -2.20 37.89
CA ALA A 36 32.76 -1.70 36.84
C ALA A 36 32.98 -2.50 35.56
N LEU A 37 31.90 -3.03 34.99
CA LEU A 37 31.92 -3.86 33.78
C LEU A 37 30.75 -3.48 32.88
N LYS A 38 30.94 -3.59 31.57
CA LYS A 38 29.87 -3.46 30.58
C LYS A 38 29.44 -4.86 30.13
N LEU A 39 28.31 -5.34 30.63
CA LEU A 39 27.73 -6.61 30.21
C LEU A 39 27.30 -6.56 28.73
N GLY A 40 27.37 -7.70 28.05
CA GLY A 40 27.07 -7.83 26.62
C GLY A 40 28.28 -7.60 25.70
N SER A 41 29.48 -7.42 26.26
CA SER A 41 30.69 -7.07 25.49
C SER A 41 31.48 -8.27 24.97
N VAL A 42 31.42 -9.39 25.68
CA VAL A 42 32.07 -10.68 25.36
C VAL A 42 31.01 -11.63 24.78
N THR A 43 29.89 -11.81 25.50
CA THR A 43 28.71 -12.53 25.00
C THR A 43 27.61 -11.52 24.71
N PRO A 44 27.25 -11.23 23.45
CA PRO A 44 26.21 -10.25 23.13
C PRO A 44 24.90 -10.52 23.89
N LEU A 45 24.36 -9.47 24.50
CA LEU A 45 23.11 -9.54 25.26
C LEU A 45 21.95 -9.07 24.35
N SER A 46 21.25 -10.02 23.73
CA SER A 46 20.16 -9.74 22.78
C SER A 46 18.83 -9.45 23.48
N ALA A 47 17.91 -8.80 22.76
CA ALA A 47 16.55 -8.52 23.25
C ALA A 47 15.77 -9.79 23.64
N SER A 48 16.03 -10.92 22.96
CA SER A 48 15.42 -12.21 23.29
C SER A 48 15.76 -12.72 24.69
N VAL A 49 16.83 -12.24 25.34
CA VAL A 49 17.10 -12.59 26.74
C VAL A 49 16.03 -12.00 27.67
N PHE A 50 15.27 -11.00 27.23
CA PHE A 50 14.27 -10.27 28.03
C PHE A 50 12.82 -10.47 27.55
N ASP A 51 12.56 -11.41 26.64
CA ASP A 51 11.26 -11.68 26.00
C ASP A 51 10.19 -12.35 26.89
N GLY A 52 10.35 -12.32 28.23
CA GLY A 52 9.44 -12.99 29.14
C GLY A 52 9.45 -12.40 30.55
N THR A 53 8.51 -12.85 31.38
CA THR A 53 8.34 -12.34 32.74
C THR A 53 9.38 -12.93 33.68
N GLY A 54 9.96 -12.09 34.55
CA GLY A 54 10.88 -12.53 35.60
C GLY A 54 12.27 -12.89 35.07
N ARG A 55 13.15 -11.90 34.98
CA ARG A 55 14.57 -12.11 34.68
C ARG A 55 15.38 -11.86 35.94
N TYR A 56 16.36 -12.72 36.21
CA TYR A 56 17.13 -12.67 37.45
C TYR A 56 18.63 -12.74 37.14
N LEU A 57 19.38 -11.73 37.57
CA LEU A 57 20.84 -11.68 37.45
C LEU A 57 21.50 -12.35 38.64
N GLN A 58 22.31 -13.38 38.40
CA GLN A 58 23.20 -13.97 39.38
C GLN A 58 24.63 -13.45 39.17
N LEU A 59 25.26 -12.98 40.25
CA LEU A 59 26.69 -12.72 40.31
C LEU A 59 27.38 -13.90 41.00
N SER A 60 28.37 -14.46 40.33
CA SER A 60 29.25 -15.48 40.89
C SER A 60 30.68 -14.93 40.93
N VAL A 61 31.36 -15.04 42.06
CA VAL A 61 32.71 -14.49 42.27
C VAL A 61 33.71 -15.58 42.61
N ASP A 62 34.83 -15.64 41.89
CA ASP A 62 36.00 -16.45 42.23
C ASP A 62 37.18 -15.52 42.58
N LEU A 63 37.48 -15.41 43.88
CA LEU A 63 38.56 -14.58 44.42
C LEU A 63 39.96 -15.14 44.13
N THR A 64 40.08 -16.41 43.73
CA THR A 64 41.36 -17.00 43.31
C THR A 64 41.68 -16.70 41.85
N ASN A 65 40.71 -16.16 41.10
CA ASN A 65 40.86 -15.78 39.70
C ASN A 65 41.30 -16.95 38.79
N THR A 66 40.92 -18.18 39.13
CA THR A 66 41.25 -19.41 38.38
C THR A 66 40.07 -19.97 37.58
N ASP A 67 38.93 -19.28 37.59
CA ASP A 67 37.69 -19.68 36.90
C ASP A 67 37.19 -21.07 37.34
N SER A 68 37.43 -21.44 38.60
CA SER A 68 37.22 -22.82 39.06
C SER A 68 36.42 -22.94 40.34
N ASN A 69 36.41 -21.90 41.19
CA ASN A 69 35.74 -21.96 42.49
C ASN A 69 34.90 -20.71 42.75
N TYR A 70 33.73 -20.67 42.13
CA TYR A 70 32.80 -19.55 42.26
C TYR A 70 31.95 -19.65 43.53
N THR A 71 31.82 -18.52 44.22
CA THR A 71 30.79 -18.31 45.24
C THR A 71 29.65 -17.50 44.65
N ASP A 72 28.44 -18.05 44.74
CA ASP A 72 27.23 -17.42 44.22
C ASP A 72 26.64 -16.42 45.22
N PHE A 73 26.24 -15.27 44.71
CA PHE A 73 25.45 -14.29 45.45
C PHE A 73 23.95 -14.45 45.12
N PRO A 74 23.04 -13.99 46.00
CA PRO A 74 21.61 -14.03 45.74
C PRO A 74 21.24 -13.34 44.42
N ARG A 75 20.30 -13.92 43.68
CA ARG A 75 19.87 -13.35 42.40
C ARG A 75 19.15 -12.02 42.62
N GLN A 76 19.32 -11.10 41.68
CA GLN A 76 18.62 -9.82 41.66
C GLN A 76 17.64 -9.83 40.49
N GLN A 77 16.37 -9.57 40.77
CA GLN A 77 15.35 -9.49 39.71
C GLN A 77 15.55 -8.21 38.89
N PHE A 78 15.64 -8.35 37.56
CA PHE A 78 15.41 -7.23 36.67
C PHE A 78 13.95 -6.82 36.79
N THR A 79 13.75 -5.59 37.22
CA THR A 79 12.46 -4.92 37.10
C THR A 79 12.52 -4.02 35.88
N SER A 80 11.46 -4.00 35.09
CA SER A 80 11.33 -2.98 34.05
C SER A 80 11.29 -1.59 34.68
N VAL A 81 11.75 -0.57 33.95
CA VAL A 81 11.14 0.75 34.12
C VAL A 81 9.64 0.57 33.79
N PRO A 82 8.69 0.92 34.68
CA PRO A 82 7.26 0.63 34.47
C PRO A 82 6.71 1.09 33.12
N TYR A 83 7.28 2.16 32.55
CA TYR A 83 6.89 2.73 31.26
C TYR A 83 7.52 2.06 30.04
N ALA A 84 8.60 1.30 30.18
CA ALA A 84 9.30 0.67 29.06
C ALA A 84 8.55 -0.55 28.49
N PHE A 85 7.77 -1.28 29.32
CA PHE A 85 6.92 -2.38 28.83
C PHE A 85 5.80 -1.92 27.90
N GLN A 86 5.39 -0.64 27.97
CA GLN A 86 4.34 -0.11 27.10
C GLN A 86 4.86 0.26 25.70
N ALA A 87 6.18 0.33 25.49
CA ALA A 87 6.77 0.82 24.25
C ALA A 87 7.04 -0.27 23.19
N ASP A 88 6.92 -1.55 23.55
CA ASP A 88 7.16 -2.68 22.62
C ASP A 88 6.04 -2.81 21.56
N SER A 89 4.81 -2.52 21.96
CA SER A 89 3.71 -2.26 21.04
C SER A 89 2.64 -1.40 21.72
N VAL A 90 2.29 -0.28 21.11
CA VAL A 90 1.14 0.53 21.52
C VAL A 90 0.01 0.31 20.53
N SER A 91 -1.16 -0.06 21.03
CA SER A 91 -2.37 0.06 20.21
C SER A 91 -2.56 1.53 19.87
N TRP A 92 -2.96 1.82 18.64
CA TRP A 92 -3.33 3.18 18.25
C TRP A 92 -4.42 3.79 19.13
N SER A 93 -5.33 2.97 19.64
CA SER A 93 -6.35 3.40 20.61
C SER A 93 -5.77 3.92 21.94
N GLY A 94 -4.51 3.62 22.24
CA GLY A 94 -3.80 4.05 23.45
C GLY A 94 -3.05 5.38 23.32
N ILE A 95 -3.04 6.03 22.16
CA ILE A 95 -2.35 7.30 21.94
C ILE A 95 -3.33 8.46 22.15
N THR A 96 -3.25 9.14 23.29
CA THR A 96 -4.24 10.15 23.73
C THR A 96 -4.03 11.55 23.15
N ASP A 97 -2.83 11.86 22.65
CA ASP A 97 -2.49 13.14 22.00
C ASP A 97 -2.12 12.96 20.53
N MET A 98 -2.75 11.98 19.89
CA MET A 98 -2.60 11.76 18.45
C MET A 98 -3.14 13.00 17.72
N PRO A 99 -2.32 13.68 16.89
CA PRO A 99 -2.83 14.80 16.09
C PRO A 99 -4.00 14.30 15.23
N ALA A 100 -5.04 15.13 15.08
CA ALA A 100 -6.29 14.71 14.45
C ALA A 100 -6.09 14.08 13.05
N GLY A 101 -5.06 14.48 12.31
CA GLY A 101 -4.71 13.94 10.99
C GLY A 101 -4.15 12.50 10.99
N PHE A 102 -3.99 11.86 12.15
CA PHE A 102 -3.52 10.47 12.29
C PHE A 102 -4.54 9.58 13.04
N ALA A 103 -5.65 10.16 13.52
CA ALA A 103 -6.58 9.48 14.43
C ALA A 103 -7.64 8.60 13.74
N ASP A 104 -7.64 8.55 12.42
CA ASP A 104 -8.63 7.85 11.59
C ASP A 104 -8.25 6.39 11.27
N GLY A 105 -7.09 5.92 11.72
CA GLY A 105 -6.68 4.55 11.50
C GLY A 105 -6.01 4.30 10.15
N ILE A 106 -5.58 5.35 9.45
CA ILE A 106 -4.88 5.28 8.15
C ILE A 106 -3.61 6.14 8.24
N ASP A 107 -2.47 5.61 7.81
CA ASP A 107 -1.19 6.33 7.84
C ASP A 107 -1.11 7.37 6.69
N ASP A 108 -0.94 8.65 7.03
CA ASP A 108 -0.40 9.75 6.18
C ASP A 108 -0.97 10.03 4.77
N THR A 109 -1.81 9.21 4.13
CA THR A 109 -2.15 9.36 2.71
C THR A 109 -3.35 10.29 2.45
N GLY A 110 -3.24 11.56 2.85
CA GLY A 110 -3.76 12.68 2.06
C GLY A 110 -5.28 12.85 1.91
N SER A 111 -6.07 12.86 2.98
CA SER A 111 -7.52 13.14 2.91
C SER A 111 -7.90 14.62 2.75
N ALA A 112 -7.25 15.35 1.84
CA ALA A 112 -7.91 16.48 1.17
C ALA A 112 -8.61 15.95 -0.09
N ASN A 113 -9.59 15.08 0.11
CA ASN A 113 -10.36 14.50 -0.98
C ASN A 113 -11.29 15.59 -1.53
N TYR A 114 -11.06 16.00 -2.77
CA TYR A 114 -12.01 16.83 -3.50
C TYR A 114 -13.33 16.05 -3.62
N GLU A 115 -14.45 16.69 -3.27
CA GLU A 115 -15.77 16.11 -3.45
C GLU A 115 -15.97 15.73 -4.92
N ASN A 116 -16.51 14.53 -5.15
CA ASN A 116 -16.78 13.97 -6.47
C ASN A 116 -15.58 13.86 -7.42
N VAL A 117 -14.35 13.79 -6.87
CA VAL A 117 -13.16 13.42 -7.64
C VAL A 117 -12.69 12.02 -7.23
N ILE A 118 -12.66 11.11 -8.20
CA ILE A 118 -12.14 9.75 -8.03
C ILE A 118 -10.81 9.62 -8.76
N ILE A 119 -9.78 9.18 -8.05
CA ILE A 119 -8.45 8.91 -8.60
C ILE A 119 -8.35 7.42 -8.91
N VAL A 120 -8.10 7.09 -10.18
CA VAL A 120 -7.79 5.72 -10.63
C VAL A 120 -6.31 5.65 -10.98
N ALA A 121 -5.58 4.74 -10.37
CA ALA A 121 -4.15 4.55 -10.63
C ALA A 121 -3.74 3.10 -10.39
N LYS A 122 -2.75 2.61 -11.15
CA LYS A 122 -2.19 1.25 -10.95
C LYS A 122 -1.64 1.01 -9.53
N SER A 123 -1.28 2.08 -8.84
CA SER A 123 -0.98 2.10 -7.40
C SER A 123 -1.26 3.51 -6.85
N GLY A 124 -1.67 3.60 -5.59
CA GLY A 124 -1.86 4.88 -4.88
C GLY A 124 -3.12 5.69 -5.27
N GLY A 125 -4.03 5.14 -6.07
CA GLY A 125 -5.35 5.71 -6.35
C GLY A 125 -6.44 5.13 -5.45
N HIS A 126 -7.64 5.72 -5.47
CA HIS A 126 -8.82 5.17 -4.81
C HIS A 126 -9.20 3.79 -5.38
N TYR A 127 -8.99 3.62 -6.69
CA TYR A 127 -9.22 2.36 -7.41
C TYR A 127 -8.04 2.05 -8.33
N THR A 128 -7.84 0.76 -8.60
CA THR A 128 -6.82 0.27 -9.56
C THR A 128 -7.38 0.02 -10.96
N THR A 129 -8.71 -0.01 -11.09
CA THR A 129 -9.44 -0.16 -12.35
C THR A 129 -10.44 0.99 -12.54
N ILE A 130 -10.72 1.35 -13.78
CA ILE A 130 -11.71 2.37 -14.14
C ILE A 130 -13.11 1.81 -13.91
N THR A 131 -13.32 0.52 -14.17
CA THR A 131 -14.62 -0.14 -13.99
C THR A 131 -15.07 -0.13 -12.54
N ASP A 132 -14.19 -0.42 -11.57
CA ASP A 132 -14.54 -0.38 -10.15
C ASP A 132 -14.88 1.06 -9.69
N ALA A 133 -14.12 2.04 -10.16
CA ALA A 133 -14.40 3.45 -9.90
C ALA A 133 -15.76 3.87 -10.46
N MET A 134 -16.08 3.46 -11.70
CA MET A 134 -17.39 3.73 -12.31
C MET A 134 -18.50 3.05 -11.52
N ASN A 135 -18.31 1.81 -11.04
CA ASN A 135 -19.32 1.08 -10.28
C ASN A 135 -19.62 1.72 -8.92
N ALA A 136 -18.63 2.33 -8.28
CA ALA A 136 -18.78 2.93 -6.95
C ALA A 136 -19.54 4.27 -6.93
N ILE A 137 -19.62 4.97 -8.06
CA ILE A 137 -20.27 6.28 -8.14
C ILE A 137 -21.75 6.20 -8.56
N SER A 138 -22.54 7.13 -8.05
CA SER A 138 -23.95 7.35 -8.42
C SER A 138 -24.17 8.80 -8.88
N PRO A 139 -23.78 9.14 -10.12
CA PRO A 139 -23.87 10.50 -10.65
C PRO A 139 -25.32 10.95 -10.91
N ALA A 140 -25.56 12.24 -10.75
CA ALA A 140 -26.79 12.91 -11.11
C ALA A 140 -26.47 14.29 -11.75
N SER A 141 -27.48 14.96 -12.30
CA SER A 141 -27.28 16.25 -12.98
C SER A 141 -26.73 17.34 -12.05
N ASP A 142 -27.07 17.26 -10.76
CA ASP A 142 -26.63 18.09 -9.64
C ASP A 142 -25.48 17.47 -8.84
N ASN A 143 -25.08 16.22 -9.13
CA ASN A 143 -23.99 15.51 -8.48
C ASN A 143 -23.05 14.86 -9.51
N ARG A 144 -22.22 15.69 -10.13
CA ARG A 144 -21.32 15.30 -11.24
C ARG A 144 -19.97 14.83 -10.71
N TYR A 145 -19.36 13.87 -11.41
CA TYR A 145 -18.07 13.28 -11.01
C TYR A 145 -16.97 13.55 -12.03
N LEU A 146 -15.77 13.82 -11.52
CA LEU A 146 -14.52 13.66 -12.25
C LEU A 146 -13.91 12.32 -11.86
N VAL A 147 -13.70 11.44 -12.83
CA VAL A 147 -12.86 10.25 -12.68
C VAL A 147 -11.55 10.54 -13.39
N TRP A 148 -10.52 10.86 -12.61
CA TRP A 148 -9.18 11.11 -13.14
C TRP A 148 -8.37 9.81 -13.14
N VAL A 149 -7.80 9.46 -14.30
CA VAL A 149 -7.06 8.22 -14.52
C VAL A 149 -5.59 8.55 -14.74
N ALA A 150 -4.76 8.11 -13.81
CA ALA A 150 -3.32 8.25 -13.86
C ALA A 150 -2.71 7.50 -15.06
N PRO A 151 -1.44 7.79 -15.43
CA PRO A 151 -0.74 7.07 -16.48
C PRO A 151 -0.76 5.55 -16.29
N GLY A 152 -0.88 4.82 -17.39
CA GLY A 152 -0.89 3.36 -17.43
C GLY A 152 -1.76 2.79 -18.53
N LEU A 153 -1.60 1.48 -18.76
CA LEU A 153 -2.45 0.66 -19.62
C LEU A 153 -3.54 -0.02 -18.79
N TYR A 154 -4.80 0.30 -19.06
CA TYR A 154 -5.98 -0.24 -18.39
C TYR A 154 -6.71 -1.18 -19.36
N GLU A 155 -6.55 -2.49 -19.15
CA GLU A 155 -7.14 -3.53 -20.00
C GLU A 155 -8.54 -3.91 -19.52
N GLU A 156 -9.55 -3.16 -19.94
CA GLU A 156 -10.94 -3.29 -19.49
C GLU A 156 -11.93 -2.68 -20.48
N GLN A 157 -13.21 -3.06 -20.37
CA GLN A 157 -14.32 -2.39 -21.05
C GLN A 157 -14.97 -1.39 -20.10
N VAL A 158 -15.12 -0.14 -20.52
CA VAL A 158 -15.61 0.95 -19.66
C VAL A 158 -16.89 1.54 -20.22
N THR A 159 -17.91 1.70 -19.37
CA THR A 159 -19.08 2.54 -19.67
C THR A 159 -18.95 3.86 -18.92
N VAL A 160 -18.85 4.99 -19.64
CA VAL A 160 -18.82 6.32 -19.03
C VAL A 160 -20.27 6.74 -18.76
N LYS A 161 -20.63 6.75 -17.47
CA LYS A 161 -21.98 7.08 -16.97
C LYS A 161 -22.38 8.54 -17.26
N PRO A 162 -23.68 8.88 -17.29
CA PRO A 162 -24.12 10.26 -17.38
C PRO A 162 -23.50 11.13 -16.29
N TYR A 163 -23.23 12.39 -16.63
CA TYR A 163 -22.69 13.37 -15.70
C TYR A 163 -21.30 13.03 -15.14
N VAL A 164 -20.58 12.09 -15.77
CA VAL A 164 -19.20 11.76 -15.46
C VAL A 164 -18.26 12.33 -16.52
N HIS A 165 -17.19 12.95 -16.07
CA HIS A 165 -16.01 13.23 -16.89
C HIS A 165 -14.94 12.19 -16.58
N LEU A 166 -14.67 11.30 -17.52
CA LEU A 166 -13.52 10.41 -17.48
C LEU A 166 -12.32 11.12 -18.14
N LYS A 167 -11.28 11.41 -17.36
CA LYS A 167 -10.12 12.20 -17.80
C LYS A 167 -8.83 11.42 -17.57
N GLY A 168 -8.09 11.13 -18.63
CA GLY A 168 -6.73 10.60 -18.51
C GLY A 168 -5.69 11.68 -18.16
N ALA A 169 -4.45 11.25 -17.92
CA ALA A 169 -3.31 12.14 -17.71
C ALA A 169 -2.69 12.64 -19.03
N GLY A 170 -3.21 12.19 -20.17
CA GLY A 170 -2.75 12.52 -21.52
C GLY A 170 -2.86 11.31 -22.45
N MET A 171 -3.21 11.55 -23.72
CA MET A 171 -3.43 10.48 -24.71
C MET A 171 -2.19 9.62 -25.01
N ALA A 172 -0.99 10.08 -24.64
CA ALA A 172 0.25 9.31 -24.82
C ALA A 172 0.63 8.46 -23.60
N VAL A 173 -0.03 8.67 -22.44
CA VAL A 173 0.39 8.10 -21.16
C VAL A 173 -0.73 7.35 -20.44
N THR A 174 -2.00 7.65 -20.73
CA THR A 174 -3.15 6.89 -20.24
C THR A 174 -3.82 6.20 -21.43
N GLN A 175 -3.86 4.86 -21.40
CA GLN A 175 -4.44 4.03 -22.45
C GLN A 175 -5.49 3.09 -21.84
N ILE A 176 -6.68 3.06 -22.44
CA ILE A 176 -7.73 2.07 -22.14
C ILE A 176 -7.78 1.11 -23.32
N SER A 177 -7.61 -0.18 -23.08
CA SER A 177 -7.55 -1.19 -24.14
C SER A 177 -8.49 -2.35 -23.85
N SER A 178 -9.05 -2.96 -24.88
CA SER A 178 -9.72 -4.25 -24.73
C SER A 178 -9.66 -5.09 -26.02
N LYS A 179 -10.08 -6.34 -25.90
CA LYS A 179 -10.40 -7.24 -27.02
C LYS A 179 -11.92 -7.43 -27.17
N ALA A 180 -12.71 -6.43 -26.77
CA ALA A 180 -14.16 -6.47 -26.89
C ALA A 180 -14.56 -6.70 -28.35
N SER A 181 -15.45 -7.66 -28.57
CA SER A 181 -15.84 -8.10 -29.91
C SER A 181 -17.34 -8.38 -29.95
N GLY A 182 -17.99 -8.03 -31.05
CA GLY A 182 -19.42 -8.30 -31.25
C GLY A 182 -19.90 -7.63 -32.53
N SER A 183 -21.20 -7.32 -32.61
CA SER A 183 -21.67 -6.40 -33.67
C SER A 183 -21.23 -4.98 -33.35
N HIS A 184 -20.66 -4.26 -34.33
CA HIS A 184 -20.29 -2.83 -34.20
C HIS A 184 -21.48 -1.94 -33.81
N THR A 185 -22.71 -2.39 -34.06
CA THR A 185 -23.94 -1.70 -33.64
C THR A 185 -24.30 -1.89 -32.17
N SER A 186 -23.52 -2.68 -31.42
CA SER A 186 -23.71 -2.95 -30.00
C SER A 186 -22.51 -2.43 -29.20
N SER A 187 -22.77 -1.93 -28.00
CA SER A 187 -21.70 -1.57 -27.05
C SER A 187 -20.85 -2.77 -26.62
N ALA A 188 -21.29 -4.00 -26.86
CA ALA A 188 -20.51 -5.21 -26.58
C ALA A 188 -19.22 -5.32 -27.41
N ALA A 189 -19.15 -4.63 -28.56
CA ALA A 189 -17.94 -4.55 -29.38
C ALA A 189 -17.00 -3.41 -28.94
N ALA A 190 -17.38 -2.61 -27.93
CA ALA A 190 -16.71 -1.36 -27.61
C ALA A 190 -15.74 -1.48 -26.43
N THR A 191 -14.56 -0.86 -26.56
CA THR A 191 -13.67 -0.67 -25.39
C THR A 191 -14.22 0.39 -24.45
N VAL A 192 -14.73 1.50 -25.00
CA VAL A 192 -15.43 2.53 -24.24
C VAL A 192 -16.82 2.78 -24.83
N ALA A 193 -17.85 2.68 -24.00
CA ALA A 193 -19.21 3.09 -24.33
C ALA A 193 -19.57 4.40 -23.61
N MET A 194 -19.99 5.41 -24.34
CA MET A 194 -20.40 6.71 -23.78
C MET A 194 -21.92 6.76 -23.56
N GLN A 195 -22.35 7.14 -22.36
CA GLN A 195 -23.77 7.44 -22.07
C GLN A 195 -24.06 8.95 -22.22
N ALA A 196 -25.34 9.33 -22.27
CA ALA A 196 -25.74 10.74 -22.39
C ALA A 196 -25.08 11.65 -21.35
N ASP A 197 -24.79 12.91 -21.70
CA ASP A 197 -24.23 13.93 -20.79
C ASP A 197 -22.87 13.57 -20.15
N SER A 198 -22.11 12.67 -20.78
CA SER A 198 -20.78 12.25 -20.34
C SER A 198 -19.64 12.90 -21.14
N GLN A 199 -18.44 12.93 -20.55
CA GLN A 199 -17.26 13.49 -21.20
C GLN A 199 -16.07 12.52 -21.09
N LEU A 200 -15.29 12.44 -22.16
CA LEU A 200 -14.03 11.71 -22.23
C LEU A 200 -12.93 12.66 -22.68
N SER A 201 -11.82 12.73 -21.94
CA SER A 201 -10.69 13.53 -22.38
C SER A 201 -9.32 12.98 -22.02
N ASP A 202 -8.31 13.43 -22.77
CA ASP A 202 -6.89 13.23 -22.47
C ASP A 202 -6.48 11.76 -22.34
N VAL A 203 -6.98 10.91 -23.25
CA VAL A 203 -6.82 9.46 -23.17
C VAL A 203 -6.75 8.82 -24.56
N GLU A 204 -5.99 7.72 -24.67
CA GLU A 204 -6.08 6.81 -25.81
C GLU A 204 -7.02 5.65 -25.49
N VAL A 205 -7.93 5.35 -26.40
CA VAL A 205 -8.82 4.18 -26.35
C VAL A 205 -8.48 3.27 -27.51
N ALA A 206 -8.15 2.01 -27.22
CA ALA A 206 -7.75 1.03 -28.21
C ALA A 206 -8.66 -0.22 -28.15
N ASN A 207 -9.18 -0.65 -29.30
CA ASN A 207 -9.72 -1.99 -29.46
C ASN A 207 -8.77 -2.80 -30.34
N ILE A 208 -8.36 -3.95 -29.83
CA ILE A 208 -7.42 -4.88 -30.47
C ILE A 208 -8.04 -6.28 -30.64
N SER A 209 -9.37 -6.35 -30.74
CA SER A 209 -10.11 -7.59 -31.04
C SER A 209 -9.61 -8.22 -32.35
N GLU A 210 -9.41 -9.54 -32.36
CA GLU A 210 -9.09 -10.31 -33.57
C GLU A 210 -10.26 -11.17 -34.05
N ALA A 211 -11.41 -11.12 -33.35
CA ALA A 211 -12.50 -12.09 -33.49
C ALA A 211 -13.63 -11.63 -34.43
N GLN A 212 -14.43 -10.66 -33.98
CA GLN A 212 -15.53 -10.03 -34.75
C GLN A 212 -15.27 -8.51 -34.84
N ASP A 213 -16.32 -7.70 -35.04
CA ASP A 213 -16.18 -6.26 -35.09
C ASP A 213 -15.55 -5.71 -33.81
N GLY A 214 -14.59 -4.81 -33.96
CA GLY A 214 -13.91 -4.11 -32.88
C GLY A 214 -14.23 -2.62 -32.93
N VAL A 215 -14.76 -2.07 -31.84
CA VAL A 215 -15.03 -0.63 -31.71
C VAL A 215 -14.18 -0.06 -30.58
N ALA A 216 -13.43 1.01 -30.84
CA ALA A 216 -12.72 1.68 -29.75
C ALA A 216 -13.69 2.49 -28.90
N ILE A 217 -14.45 3.41 -29.50
CA ILE A 217 -15.46 4.21 -28.80
C ILE A 217 -16.82 4.07 -29.47
N TYR A 218 -17.85 3.71 -28.69
CA TYR A 218 -19.23 3.55 -29.14
C TYR A 218 -20.17 4.55 -28.46
N ILE A 219 -21.08 5.14 -29.25
CA ILE A 219 -22.13 6.02 -28.75
C ILE A 219 -23.47 5.61 -29.37
N GLY A 220 -24.30 4.95 -28.57
CA GLY A 220 -25.59 4.39 -29.01
C GLY A 220 -26.73 5.41 -29.04
N SER A 221 -27.86 4.99 -29.59
CA SER A 221 -29.08 5.80 -29.67
C SER A 221 -29.55 6.23 -28.27
N GLY A 222 -30.09 7.45 -28.18
CA GLY A 222 -30.47 8.06 -26.91
C GLY A 222 -29.31 8.69 -26.11
N ASN A 223 -28.06 8.48 -26.51
CA ASN A 223 -26.91 9.14 -25.88
C ASN A 223 -26.54 10.43 -26.62
N SER A 224 -27.01 11.55 -26.09
CA SER A 224 -26.73 12.91 -26.57
C SER A 224 -25.86 13.69 -25.59
N ASN A 225 -25.42 14.90 -25.97
CA ASN A 225 -24.56 15.76 -25.14
C ASN A 225 -23.26 15.10 -24.66
N THR A 226 -22.77 14.11 -25.42
CA THR A 226 -21.47 13.51 -25.13
C THR A 226 -20.36 14.40 -25.71
N ARG A 227 -19.20 14.44 -25.04
CA ARG A 227 -18.04 15.21 -25.51
C ARG A 227 -16.78 14.38 -25.48
N LEU A 228 -16.02 14.44 -26.57
CA LEU A 228 -14.68 13.89 -26.67
C LEU A 228 -13.71 15.05 -26.91
N PHE A 229 -12.74 15.21 -26.01
CA PHE A 229 -11.75 16.28 -26.08
C PHE A 229 -10.33 15.71 -25.93
N ASN A 230 -9.46 15.91 -26.91
CA ASN A 230 -8.08 15.41 -26.86
C ASN A 230 -8.02 13.87 -26.66
N VAL A 231 -8.69 13.14 -27.55
CA VAL A 231 -8.85 11.68 -27.48
C VAL A 231 -8.27 11.04 -28.73
N LYS A 232 -7.54 9.95 -28.54
CA LYS A 232 -7.08 9.07 -29.63
C LYS A 232 -7.84 7.76 -29.57
N ALA A 233 -8.54 7.39 -30.62
CA ALA A 233 -9.40 6.21 -30.67
C ALA A 233 -8.94 5.28 -31.80
N LEU A 234 -8.44 4.10 -31.45
CA LEU A 234 -7.79 3.17 -32.37
C LEU A 234 -8.49 1.81 -32.36
N ALA A 235 -9.02 1.38 -33.50
CA ALA A 235 -9.52 0.00 -33.66
C ALA A 235 -8.64 -0.72 -34.69
N ASN A 236 -7.60 -1.42 -34.22
CA ASN A 236 -6.55 -1.98 -35.07
C ASN A 236 -6.42 -3.49 -34.86
N GLY A 237 -7.55 -4.18 -34.79
CA GLY A 237 -7.59 -5.64 -34.67
C GLY A 237 -6.96 -6.32 -35.89
N ALA A 238 -6.10 -7.33 -35.68
CA ALA A 238 -5.48 -8.06 -36.79
C ALA A 238 -6.45 -8.98 -37.57
N GLY A 239 -7.71 -9.07 -37.13
CA GLY A 239 -8.78 -9.89 -37.71
C GLY A 239 -10.16 -9.30 -37.38
N GLY A 240 -11.25 -10.00 -37.73
CA GLY A 240 -12.61 -9.48 -37.60
C GLY A 240 -13.14 -8.83 -38.89
N ASP A 241 -14.45 -8.60 -38.95
CA ASP A 241 -15.14 -8.15 -40.17
C ASP A 241 -15.12 -6.62 -40.33
N ARG A 242 -15.07 -5.88 -39.23
CA ARG A 242 -15.12 -4.42 -39.21
C ARG A 242 -14.43 -3.81 -37.99
N HIS A 243 -13.69 -2.73 -38.20
CA HIS A 243 -13.11 -1.94 -37.12
C HIS A 243 -13.57 -0.50 -37.21
N ASP A 244 -13.98 0.09 -36.07
CA ASP A 244 -14.37 1.49 -35.98
C ASP A 244 -13.63 2.17 -34.81
N GLY A 245 -12.79 3.17 -35.11
CA GLY A 245 -12.18 4.00 -34.06
C GLY A 245 -13.23 4.77 -33.26
N LEU A 246 -14.27 5.27 -33.92
CA LEU A 246 -15.43 5.90 -33.28
C LEU A 246 -16.69 5.54 -34.06
N PHE A 247 -17.66 4.91 -33.39
CA PHE A 247 -18.94 4.56 -33.98
C PHE A 247 -20.11 5.27 -33.29
N LEU A 248 -20.85 6.08 -34.05
CA LEU A 248 -22.06 6.78 -33.62
C LEU A 248 -23.30 6.05 -34.15
N ASN A 249 -23.95 5.25 -33.31
CA ASN A 249 -25.13 4.47 -33.67
C ASN A 249 -26.42 5.22 -33.27
N GLY A 250 -26.68 6.35 -33.91
CA GLY A 250 -27.83 7.21 -33.57
C GLY A 250 -27.66 8.04 -32.28
N GLY A 251 -26.49 7.97 -31.64
CA GLY A 251 -26.05 8.93 -30.63
C GLY A 251 -25.30 10.12 -31.26
N SER A 252 -24.93 11.10 -30.44
CA SER A 252 -24.23 12.31 -30.90
C SER A 252 -23.11 12.72 -29.95
N ALA A 253 -22.00 13.21 -30.52
CA ALA A 253 -20.88 13.77 -29.76
C ALA A 253 -20.40 15.10 -30.34
N THR A 254 -19.92 15.98 -29.46
CA THR A 254 -19.03 17.08 -29.84
C THR A 254 -17.59 16.56 -29.83
N LEU A 255 -16.86 16.75 -30.93
CA LEU A 255 -15.49 16.28 -31.11
C LEU A 255 -14.52 17.45 -31.21
N GLU A 256 -13.52 17.49 -30.34
CA GLU A 256 -12.49 18.53 -30.32
C GLU A 256 -11.12 17.86 -30.12
N HIS A 257 -10.19 18.02 -31.07
CA HIS A 257 -8.89 17.34 -31.05
C HIS A 257 -9.01 15.81 -30.90
N VAL A 258 -9.84 15.19 -31.75
CA VAL A 258 -10.07 13.74 -31.74
C VAL A 258 -9.38 13.11 -32.95
N TYR A 259 -8.58 12.08 -32.69
CA TYR A 259 -7.91 11.27 -33.70
C TYR A 259 -8.55 9.88 -33.70
N ALA A 260 -9.38 9.57 -34.68
CA ALA A 260 -9.99 8.25 -34.83
C ALA A 260 -9.36 7.50 -36.01
N GLN A 261 -8.89 6.28 -35.77
CA GLN A 261 -8.30 5.42 -36.79
C GLN A 261 -8.84 3.99 -36.63
N ALA A 262 -9.04 3.32 -37.76
CA ALA A 262 -9.28 1.90 -37.81
C ALA A 262 -8.46 1.29 -38.97
N SER A 263 -8.07 0.02 -38.84
CA SER A 263 -7.37 -0.76 -39.87
C SER A 263 -7.87 -2.18 -39.93
#